data_AF-A0A7C7SQA1-F1
#
_entry.id   AF-A0A7C7SQA1-F1
#
_cell.length_a   1.000
_cell.length_b   1.000
_cell.length_c   1.000
_cell.angle_alpha   90.00
_cell.angle_beta   90.00
_cell.angle_gamma   90.00
#
_symmetry.space_group_name_H-M   'P 1'
#
loop_
_entity.id
_entity.type
_entity.pdbx_description
1 polymer ?
#
loop_
_entity_poly.entity_id
_entity_poly.type
_entity_poly.pdbx_seq_one_letter_code
_entity_poly.pdbx_strand_id
1 'polypeptide(L)'
;MLNCFVTLRRPSTAWASLIALAIGAALPAGISAQPVQRISATVAALSAYTTFFHSRPVLLRARAEGDLRDVFVTDGERQIRALNVTAPAPGEDPELLEIEGTFWDVGRLQPDDSRLDTFLIRQLSERLFNRRWPVSGELMLLIADATQRAAEPESPTIQAISLEPSRYLDRPVTVIGRFRGRNLYGDLPEAPGTSQYDFVLQSGNAAIWVVDKEPRGDGFKLDVMARVDTGRWLQVTGLVTGDEQLVEIAATELAQVERPARLAPTLVTEDRRLGPSPEVIFSTPTPDDTAVATDVLIRLQFSRDMDDESFEGNVEVDYLGAQVDDEPVEFAVEYRGRNRVLSVTLEEPLRQYATLTVTLGDGILAADGATLVSYALSFSTGGS
;
A
#
# COMPACT_ATOMS: atom_id res chain seq x y z
N MET A 1 -73.06 18.95 46.61
CA MET A 1 -73.27 20.42 46.59
C MET A 1 -72.12 21.05 45.82
N LEU A 2 -72.45 22.12 45.11
CA LEU A 2 -71.73 22.83 44.06
C LEU A 2 -70.29 23.34 44.36
N ASN A 3 -69.57 23.57 43.25
CA ASN A 3 -68.51 24.58 42.97
C ASN A 3 -67.08 24.30 43.51
N CYS A 4 -65.97 24.67 42.87
CA CYS A 4 -65.67 25.47 41.67
C CYS A 4 -64.20 25.28 41.22
N PHE A 5 -63.95 25.46 39.91
CA PHE A 5 -62.77 25.92 39.15
C PHE A 5 -61.43 26.20 39.88
N VAL A 6 -60.29 25.58 39.48
CA VAL A 6 -59.29 25.96 38.43
C VAL A 6 -58.42 27.20 38.78
N THR A 7 -57.09 27.02 38.94
CA THR A 7 -56.03 27.57 38.02
C THR A 7 -54.59 27.33 38.50
N LEU A 8 -53.69 27.32 37.51
CA LEU A 8 -52.25 27.07 37.46
C LEU A 8 -51.35 27.89 38.40
N ARG A 9 -50.19 27.33 38.77
CA ARG A 9 -48.84 27.78 38.30
C ARG A 9 -47.69 26.94 38.92
N ARG A 10 -46.83 26.39 38.05
CA ARG A 10 -45.41 26.05 38.32
C ARG A 10 -44.57 27.31 38.05
N PRO A 11 -43.38 27.51 38.67
CA PRO A 11 -42.18 26.73 38.32
C PRO A 11 -41.17 26.51 39.50
N SER A 12 -40.36 25.43 39.44
CA SER A 12 -38.88 25.41 39.34
C SER A 12 -38.13 26.03 40.53
N THR A 13 -37.17 25.43 41.23
CA THR A 13 -35.96 24.69 40.83
C THR A 13 -35.30 24.09 42.09
N ALA A 14 -34.27 23.25 41.86
CA ALA A 14 -33.13 22.94 42.73
C ALA A 14 -33.26 21.72 43.67
N TRP A 15 -32.90 20.55 43.14
CA TRP A 15 -32.21 19.51 43.91
C TRP A 15 -30.80 19.35 43.35
N ALA A 16 -29.82 19.51 44.23
CA ALA A 16 -28.40 19.41 43.95
C ALA A 16 -27.98 17.93 43.94
N SER A 17 -27.32 17.52 42.86
CA SER A 17 -26.66 16.22 42.74
C SER A 17 -25.17 16.37 43.04
N LEU A 18 -24.69 15.61 44.03
CA LEU A 18 -23.27 15.33 44.27
C LEU A 18 -22.78 14.35 43.20
N ILE A 19 -21.83 14.78 42.35
CA ILE A 19 -21.09 13.91 41.45
C ILE A 19 -19.68 13.75 42.02
N ALA A 20 -19.35 12.51 42.40
CA ALA A 20 -17.99 12.12 42.77
C ALA A 20 -17.13 12.01 41.49
N LEU A 21 -16.03 12.75 41.48
CA LEU A 21 -15.06 12.79 40.38
C LEU A 21 -14.06 11.63 40.55
N ALA A 22 -14.24 10.56 39.78
CA ALA A 22 -13.22 9.51 39.61
C ALA A 22 -12.38 9.85 38.37
N ILE A 23 -11.18 10.37 38.60
CA ILE A 23 -10.18 10.61 37.55
C ILE A 23 -9.51 9.26 37.26
N GLY A 24 -10.08 8.51 36.32
CA GLY A 24 -9.44 7.35 35.71
C GLY A 24 -8.52 7.82 34.59
N ALA A 25 -7.23 7.51 34.68
CA ALA A 25 -6.25 7.75 33.64
C ALA A 25 -6.65 7.02 32.35
N ALA A 26 -7.14 7.77 31.36
CA ALA A 26 -7.36 7.27 30.02
C ALA A 26 -6.01 7.19 29.30
N LEU A 27 -5.54 5.97 29.06
CA LEU A 27 -4.48 5.70 28.10
C LEU A 27 -4.92 6.25 26.72
N PRO A 28 -4.06 6.91 25.96
CA PRO A 28 -4.39 7.35 24.61
C PRO A 28 -4.65 6.09 23.77
N ALA A 29 -5.90 5.86 23.40
CA ALA A 29 -6.24 4.92 22.36
C ALA A 29 -5.49 5.37 21.10
N GLY A 30 -4.53 4.55 20.65
CA GLY A 30 -3.85 4.77 19.39
C GLY A 30 -4.90 5.01 18.32
N ILE A 31 -4.81 6.15 17.63
CA ILE A 31 -5.60 6.43 16.45
C ILE A 31 -5.17 5.40 15.42
N SER A 32 -5.87 4.26 15.36
CA SER A 32 -5.82 3.40 14.20
C SER A 32 -6.44 4.22 13.07
N ALA A 33 -5.58 4.79 12.23
CA ALA A 33 -6.00 5.37 10.97
C ALA A 33 -6.83 4.30 10.25
N GLN A 34 -8.06 4.65 9.85
CA GLN A 34 -8.86 3.74 9.04
C GLN A 34 -8.03 3.42 7.78
N PRO A 35 -7.85 2.13 7.43
CA PRO A 35 -7.10 1.77 6.24
C PRO A 35 -7.71 2.50 5.05
N VAL A 36 -6.86 3.17 4.28
CA VAL A 36 -7.28 3.91 3.09
C VAL A 36 -8.01 2.94 2.16
N GLN A 37 -9.29 3.20 1.91
CA GLN A 37 -10.09 2.35 1.05
C GLN A 37 -9.71 2.62 -0.41
N ARG A 38 -9.05 1.65 -1.04
CA ARG A 38 -8.61 1.71 -2.44
C ARG A 38 -9.65 1.13 -3.36
N ILE A 39 -9.96 1.80 -4.46
CA ILE A 39 -10.96 1.31 -5.43
C ILE A 39 -10.24 0.39 -6.43
N SER A 40 -10.69 -0.86 -6.56
CA SER A 40 -10.22 -1.76 -7.61
C SER A 40 -10.64 -1.25 -8.99
N ALA A 41 -9.68 -1.11 -9.90
CA ALA A 41 -9.91 -0.61 -11.25
C ALA A 41 -8.86 -1.17 -12.22
N THR A 42 -9.14 -1.04 -13.52
CA THR A 42 -8.23 -1.37 -14.62
C THR A 42 -7.56 -0.09 -15.16
N VAL A 43 -6.51 -0.24 -15.96
CA VAL A 43 -5.89 0.89 -16.68
C VAL A 43 -6.90 1.57 -17.63
N ALA A 44 -7.76 0.78 -18.28
CA ALA A 44 -8.83 1.29 -19.14
C ALA A 44 -9.87 2.12 -18.38
N ALA A 45 -10.31 1.68 -17.20
CA ALA A 45 -11.28 2.39 -16.37
C ALA A 45 -10.74 3.74 -15.88
N LEU A 46 -9.47 3.78 -15.46
CA LEU A 46 -8.81 5.03 -15.05
C LEU A 46 -8.75 6.05 -16.20
N SER A 47 -8.47 5.57 -17.41
CA SER A 47 -8.39 6.40 -18.61
C SER A 47 -9.76 6.91 -19.08
N ALA A 48 -10.81 6.07 -18.97
CA ALA A 48 -12.16 6.41 -19.40
C ALA A 48 -12.87 7.35 -18.41
N TYR A 49 -12.68 7.12 -17.10
CA TYR A 49 -13.42 7.81 -16.04
C TYR A 49 -12.52 8.71 -15.18
N THR A 50 -11.71 9.56 -15.84
CA THR A 50 -10.71 10.41 -15.19
C THR A 50 -11.30 11.30 -14.08
N THR A 51 -12.48 11.89 -14.30
CA THR A 51 -13.16 12.71 -13.28
C THR A 51 -13.49 11.91 -12.03
N PHE A 52 -13.90 10.65 -12.19
CA PHE A 52 -14.29 9.80 -11.06
C PHE A 52 -13.05 9.40 -10.25
N PHE A 53 -11.98 8.97 -10.92
CA PHE A 53 -10.78 8.47 -10.25
C PHE A 53 -9.79 9.55 -9.82
N HIS A 54 -9.93 10.79 -10.29
CA HIS A 54 -9.02 11.89 -9.94
C HIS A 54 -8.91 12.05 -8.41
N SER A 55 -7.67 12.02 -7.91
CA SER A 55 -7.30 12.10 -6.49
C SER A 55 -7.84 10.96 -5.61
N ARG A 56 -8.24 9.83 -6.21
CA ARG A 56 -8.71 8.65 -5.47
C ARG A 56 -7.61 7.59 -5.31
N PRO A 57 -7.53 6.94 -4.15
CA PRO A 57 -6.74 5.74 -3.96
C PRO A 57 -7.31 4.59 -4.80
N VAL A 58 -6.44 3.89 -5.50
CA VAL A 58 -6.77 2.82 -6.45
C VAL A 58 -5.91 1.59 -6.22
N LEU A 59 -6.45 0.44 -6.57
CA LEU A 59 -5.76 -0.83 -6.67
C LEU A 59 -5.86 -1.33 -8.11
N LEU A 60 -4.72 -1.64 -8.73
CA LEU A 60 -4.65 -2.05 -10.12
C LEU A 60 -3.86 -3.35 -10.26
N ARG A 61 -4.18 -4.10 -11.31
CA ARG A 61 -3.28 -5.12 -11.86
C ARG A 61 -2.83 -4.69 -13.24
N ALA A 62 -1.53 -4.46 -13.40
CA ALA A 62 -0.96 -3.96 -14.64
C ALA A 62 0.50 -4.39 -14.77
N ARG A 63 1.02 -4.32 -15.98
CA ARG A 63 2.45 -4.50 -16.24
C ARG A 63 3.14 -3.15 -16.23
N ALA A 64 4.39 -3.11 -15.78
CA ALA A 64 5.23 -1.92 -15.92
C ALA A 64 6.00 -1.98 -17.25
N GLU A 65 6.12 -0.85 -17.94
CA GLU A 65 6.94 -0.68 -19.14
C GLU A 65 7.72 0.65 -19.10
N GLY A 66 8.72 0.77 -19.98
CA GLY A 66 9.53 1.98 -20.12
C GLY A 66 10.92 1.89 -19.49
N ASP A 67 11.47 3.03 -19.08
CA ASP A 67 12.84 3.14 -18.57
C ASP A 67 12.92 3.96 -17.26
N LEU A 68 14.12 4.19 -16.74
CA LEU A 68 14.36 4.94 -15.50
C LEU A 68 13.85 6.39 -15.52
N ARG A 69 13.58 6.97 -16.70
CA ARG A 69 13.06 8.33 -16.86
C ARG A 69 11.55 8.34 -17.08
N ASP A 70 11.04 7.32 -17.77
CA ASP A 70 9.68 7.25 -18.26
C ASP A 70 9.09 5.86 -17.99
N VAL A 71 8.50 5.65 -16.80
CA VAL A 71 7.77 4.42 -16.43
C VAL A 71 6.28 4.58 -16.69
N PHE A 72 5.66 3.54 -17.22
CA PHE A 72 4.22 3.44 -17.44
C PHE A 72 3.67 2.13 -16.89
N VAL A 73 2.40 2.14 -16.50
CA VAL A 73 1.62 0.94 -16.24
C VAL A 73 0.68 0.71 -17.42
N THR A 74 0.62 -0.52 -17.90
CA THR A 74 -0.06 -0.87 -19.15
C THR A 74 -0.91 -2.13 -19.02
N ASP A 75 -2.05 -2.13 -19.72
CA ASP A 75 -2.87 -3.31 -20.00
C ASP A 75 -2.56 -3.94 -21.38
N GLY A 76 -1.61 -3.36 -22.12
CA GLY A 76 -1.23 -3.75 -23.49
C GLY A 76 -1.91 -2.93 -24.59
N GLU A 77 -3.01 -2.24 -24.28
CA GLU A 77 -3.69 -1.31 -25.20
C GLU A 77 -3.52 0.15 -24.76
N ARG A 78 -3.60 0.38 -23.46
CA ARG A 78 -3.55 1.68 -22.80
C ARG A 78 -2.41 1.69 -21.81
N GLN A 79 -1.81 2.86 -21.68
CA GLN A 79 -0.74 3.10 -20.73
C GLN A 79 -1.02 4.38 -19.94
N ILE A 80 -0.72 4.34 -18.64
CA ILE A 80 -0.76 5.50 -17.75
C ILE A 80 0.65 5.68 -17.19
N ARG A 81 1.14 6.91 -17.20
CA ARG A 81 2.45 7.21 -16.64
C ARG A 81 2.44 6.94 -15.14
N ALA A 82 3.45 6.22 -14.66
CA ALA A 82 3.55 5.84 -13.26
C ALA A 82 4.80 6.45 -12.61
N LEU A 83 4.64 6.89 -11.36
CA LEU A 83 5.72 7.31 -10.47
C LEU A 83 5.80 6.31 -9.32
N ASN A 84 7.01 6.13 -8.78
CA ASN A 84 7.32 5.14 -7.73
C ASN A 84 7.02 3.68 -8.12
N VAL A 85 6.96 3.37 -9.41
CA VAL A 85 6.95 2.01 -9.93
C VAL A 85 8.31 1.71 -10.51
N THR A 86 8.90 0.56 -10.14
CA THR A 86 10.20 0.14 -10.65
C THR A 86 10.10 -0.16 -12.15
N ALA A 87 11.02 0.42 -12.93
CA ALA A 87 11.14 0.10 -14.36
C ALA A 87 11.53 -1.37 -14.54
N PRO A 88 10.95 -2.10 -15.53
CA PRO A 88 11.35 -3.47 -15.80
C PRO A 88 12.82 -3.55 -16.23
N ALA A 89 13.49 -4.67 -15.92
CA ALA A 89 14.85 -4.89 -16.36
C ALA A 89 14.90 -5.08 -17.89
N PRO A 90 15.95 -4.59 -18.59
CA PRO A 90 16.05 -4.74 -20.03
C PRO A 90 16.07 -6.21 -20.45
N GLY A 91 15.12 -6.62 -21.30
CA GLY A 91 15.06 -7.96 -21.86
C GLY A 91 14.33 -9.01 -21.00
N GLU A 92 13.74 -8.61 -19.87
CA GLU A 92 12.83 -9.46 -19.10
C GLU A 92 11.38 -9.27 -19.53
N ASP A 93 10.59 -10.34 -19.47
CA ASP A 93 9.14 -10.23 -19.69
C ASP A 93 8.51 -9.46 -18.53
N PRO A 94 7.72 -8.40 -18.80
CA PRO A 94 7.19 -7.56 -17.75
C PRO A 94 6.20 -8.34 -16.87
N GLU A 95 6.54 -8.45 -15.60
CA GLU A 95 5.72 -9.13 -14.59
C GLU A 95 4.38 -8.41 -14.39
N LEU A 96 3.34 -9.18 -14.08
CA LEU A 96 2.06 -8.61 -13.65
C LEU A 96 2.19 -8.14 -12.20
N LEU A 97 2.02 -6.84 -11.99
CA LEU A 97 2.11 -6.20 -10.68
C LEU A 97 0.72 -5.90 -10.16
N GLU A 98 0.57 -6.04 -8.85
CA GLU A 98 -0.51 -5.43 -8.09
C GLU A 98 0.01 -4.11 -7.51
N ILE A 99 -0.66 -3.02 -7.86
CA ILE A 99 -0.18 -1.66 -7.61
C ILE A 99 -1.22 -0.92 -6.78
N GLU A 100 -0.81 -0.51 -5.59
CA GLU A 100 -1.54 0.41 -4.74
C GLU A 100 -1.04 1.82 -5.00
N GLY A 101 -1.93 2.77 -5.23
CA GLY A 101 -1.53 4.15 -5.44
C GLY A 101 -2.68 5.12 -5.52
N THR A 102 -2.38 6.34 -5.96
CA THR A 102 -3.38 7.38 -6.21
C THR A 102 -3.35 7.80 -7.67
N PHE A 103 -4.53 7.86 -8.31
CA PHE A 103 -4.66 8.31 -9.69
C PHE A 103 -4.90 9.81 -9.77
N TRP A 104 -4.24 10.47 -10.73
CA TRP A 104 -4.30 11.91 -10.95
C TRP A 104 -4.47 12.24 -12.43
N ASP A 105 -5.56 12.93 -12.76
CA ASP A 105 -5.58 13.83 -13.92
C ASP A 105 -5.03 15.19 -13.50
N VAL A 106 -3.74 15.43 -13.77
CA VAL A 106 -3.00 16.60 -13.26
C VAL A 106 -3.58 17.92 -13.73
N GLY A 107 -4.10 17.97 -14.96
CA GLY A 107 -4.62 19.20 -15.55
C GLY A 107 -5.89 19.72 -14.87
N ARG A 108 -6.47 18.98 -13.93
CA ARG A 108 -7.59 19.42 -13.07
C ARG A 108 -7.14 20.17 -11.83
N LEU A 109 -5.86 20.08 -11.47
CA LEU A 109 -5.30 20.77 -10.32
C LEU A 109 -4.77 22.14 -10.72
N GLN A 110 -4.65 23.01 -9.71
CA GLN A 110 -3.89 24.23 -9.87
C GLN A 110 -2.39 23.92 -9.90
N PRO A 111 -1.58 24.72 -10.61
CA PRO A 111 -0.13 24.52 -10.70
C PRO A 111 0.64 24.55 -9.37
N ASP A 112 0.03 25.06 -8.30
CA ASP A 112 0.58 25.20 -6.95
C ASP A 112 -0.05 24.21 -5.95
N ASP A 113 -0.68 23.14 -6.41
CA ASP A 113 -1.24 22.10 -5.55
C ASP A 113 -0.13 21.31 -4.81
N SER A 114 -0.01 21.57 -3.51
CA SER A 114 1.01 20.99 -2.63
C SER A 114 1.09 19.46 -2.62
N ARG A 115 0.02 18.76 -3.02
CA ARG A 115 -0.01 17.29 -3.05
C ARG A 115 0.93 16.70 -4.09
N LEU A 116 1.37 17.51 -5.07
CA LEU A 116 2.26 17.06 -6.14
C LEU A 116 3.64 17.71 -6.13
N ASP A 117 3.99 18.51 -5.11
CA ASP A 117 5.23 19.29 -5.05
C ASP A 117 6.50 18.42 -5.18
N THR A 118 6.45 17.18 -4.69
CA THR A 118 7.58 16.24 -4.70
C THR A 118 7.85 15.61 -6.06
N PHE A 119 6.98 15.78 -7.06
CA PHE A 119 7.02 15.03 -8.32
C PHE A 119 7.42 15.85 -9.55
N LEU A 120 7.93 17.08 -9.35
CA LEU A 120 8.48 17.94 -10.42
C LEU A 120 7.54 18.11 -11.64
N ILE A 121 6.23 18.12 -11.41
CA ILE A 121 5.18 18.09 -12.45
C ILE A 121 5.34 19.20 -13.50
N ARG A 122 5.77 20.39 -13.09
CA ARG A 122 6.02 21.51 -14.02
C ARG A 122 7.08 21.19 -15.06
N GLN A 123 8.19 20.59 -14.64
CA GLN A 123 9.28 20.20 -15.54
C GLN A 123 8.83 19.07 -16.47
N LEU A 124 8.06 18.12 -15.94
CA LEU A 124 7.46 17.05 -16.73
C LEU A 124 6.51 17.60 -17.79
N SER A 125 5.64 18.54 -17.43
CA SER A 125 4.71 19.21 -18.34
C SER A 125 5.44 20.00 -19.42
N GLU A 126 6.48 20.76 -19.06
CA GLU A 126 7.27 21.52 -20.02
C GLU A 126 7.95 20.59 -21.04
N ARG A 127 8.53 19.47 -20.57
CA ARG A 127 9.14 18.46 -21.44
C ARG A 127 8.14 17.81 -22.40
N LEU A 128 6.96 17.44 -21.91
CA LEU A 128 5.98 16.66 -22.67
C LEU A 128 5.09 17.50 -23.58
N PHE A 129 4.68 18.68 -23.11
CA PHE A 129 3.62 19.48 -23.74
C PHE A 129 4.04 20.91 -24.08
N ASN A 130 5.31 21.27 -23.85
CA ASN A 130 5.87 22.61 -24.05
C ASN A 130 5.07 23.73 -23.36
N ARG A 131 4.58 23.44 -22.14
CA ARG A 131 3.79 24.36 -21.32
C ARG A 131 4.03 24.08 -19.83
N ARG A 132 3.85 25.11 -19.00
CA ARG A 132 4.08 25.02 -17.54
C ARG A 132 3.17 24.04 -16.82
N TRP A 133 1.97 23.81 -17.35
CA TRP A 133 0.97 22.94 -16.76
C TRP A 133 0.11 22.27 -17.85
N PRO A 134 -0.23 20.97 -17.72
CA PRO A 134 -1.05 20.26 -18.70
C PRO A 134 -2.51 20.71 -18.62
N VAL A 135 -3.28 20.51 -19.70
CA VAL A 135 -4.76 20.61 -19.57
C VAL A 135 -5.34 19.29 -19.07
N SER A 136 -6.59 19.34 -18.57
CA SER A 136 -7.28 18.13 -18.09
C SER A 136 -7.32 17.07 -19.19
N GLY A 137 -6.95 15.84 -18.83
CA GLY A 137 -6.88 14.68 -19.70
C GLY A 137 -5.55 14.48 -20.43
N GLU A 138 -4.62 15.45 -20.42
CA GLU A 138 -3.31 15.28 -21.09
C GLU A 138 -2.29 14.51 -20.25
N LEU A 139 -2.26 14.77 -18.94
CA LEU A 139 -1.30 14.14 -18.03
C LEU A 139 -2.03 13.34 -16.95
N MET A 140 -2.24 12.06 -17.26
CA MET A 140 -2.70 11.05 -16.32
C MET A 140 -1.49 10.43 -15.62
N LEU A 141 -1.50 10.45 -14.30
CA LEU A 141 -0.45 9.89 -13.45
C LEU A 141 -1.02 8.89 -12.47
N LEU A 142 -0.35 7.76 -12.33
CA LEU A 142 -0.46 6.88 -11.17
C LEU A 142 0.74 7.12 -10.27
N ILE A 143 0.53 7.49 -9.02
CA ILE A 143 1.60 7.60 -8.03
C ILE A 143 1.45 6.41 -7.09
N ALA A 144 2.38 5.46 -7.19
CA ALA A 144 2.33 4.24 -6.39
C ALA A 144 2.77 4.50 -4.95
N ASP A 145 2.00 3.94 -4.02
CA ASP A 145 2.34 3.81 -2.60
C ASP A 145 3.07 2.49 -2.34
N ALA A 146 2.64 1.41 -3.02
CA ALA A 146 3.23 0.09 -2.93
C ALA A 146 3.04 -0.69 -4.24
N THR A 147 4.01 -1.54 -4.55
CA THR A 147 3.97 -2.47 -5.69
C THR A 147 4.39 -3.85 -5.23
N GLN A 148 3.63 -4.86 -5.61
CA GLN A 148 3.96 -6.26 -5.34
C GLN A 148 3.64 -7.14 -6.56
N ARG A 149 4.20 -8.34 -6.61
CA ARG A 149 3.82 -9.31 -7.65
C ARG A 149 2.35 -9.71 -7.47
N ALA A 150 1.58 -9.68 -8.55
CA ALA A 150 0.18 -10.06 -8.51
C ALA A 150 0.04 -11.57 -8.21
N ALA A 151 -0.74 -11.91 -7.17
CA ALA A 151 -1.10 -13.28 -6.86
C ALA A 151 -2.30 -13.73 -7.71
N GLU A 152 -2.33 -14.99 -8.14
CA GLU A 152 -3.49 -15.52 -8.84
C GLU A 152 -4.67 -15.75 -7.87
N PRO A 153 -5.88 -15.23 -8.14
CA PRO A 153 -7.01 -15.43 -7.25
C PRO A 153 -7.50 -16.87 -7.29
N GLU A 154 -7.72 -17.46 -6.11
CA GLU A 154 -8.22 -18.84 -5.98
C GLU A 154 -9.70 -19.01 -6.39
N SER A 155 -10.47 -17.91 -6.38
CA SER A 155 -11.91 -17.90 -6.71
C SER A 155 -12.36 -16.56 -7.32
N PRO A 156 -13.46 -16.54 -8.10
CA PRO A 156 -14.02 -15.31 -8.65
C PRO A 156 -14.63 -14.46 -7.52
N THR A 157 -13.88 -13.44 -7.09
CA THR A 157 -14.38 -12.41 -6.16
C THR A 157 -14.72 -11.13 -6.92
N ILE A 158 -15.52 -10.24 -6.33
CA ILE A 158 -15.81 -8.92 -6.93
C ILE A 158 -14.49 -8.19 -7.23
N GLN A 159 -13.50 -8.26 -6.33
CA GLN A 159 -12.18 -7.66 -6.54
C GLN A 159 -11.43 -8.28 -7.72
N ALA A 160 -11.39 -9.61 -7.82
CA ALA A 160 -10.71 -10.27 -8.93
C ALA A 160 -11.35 -9.91 -10.28
N ILE A 161 -12.69 -9.85 -10.34
CA ILE A 161 -13.43 -9.45 -11.54
C ILE A 161 -13.16 -7.97 -11.88
N SER A 162 -13.14 -7.08 -10.90
CA SER A 162 -12.86 -5.64 -11.12
C SER A 162 -11.41 -5.36 -11.53
N LEU A 163 -10.45 -6.20 -11.13
CA LEU A 163 -9.03 -6.03 -11.46
C LEU A 163 -8.65 -6.65 -12.81
N GLU A 164 -9.29 -7.75 -13.20
CA GLU A 164 -9.00 -8.46 -14.45
C GLU A 164 -10.30 -8.90 -15.18
N PRO A 165 -11.16 -7.97 -15.65
CA PRO A 165 -12.45 -8.28 -16.27
C PRO A 165 -12.38 -9.33 -17.38
N SER A 166 -11.42 -9.20 -18.31
CA SER A 166 -11.23 -10.13 -19.45
C SER A 166 -11.07 -11.59 -19.06
N ARG A 167 -10.58 -11.91 -17.85
CA ARG A 167 -10.50 -13.31 -17.38
C ARG A 167 -11.87 -13.92 -17.08
N TYR A 168 -12.88 -13.08 -16.84
CA TYR A 168 -14.20 -13.48 -16.40
C TYR A 168 -15.31 -13.17 -17.41
N LEU A 169 -15.07 -12.32 -18.42
CA LEU A 169 -16.04 -12.04 -19.48
C LEU A 169 -16.64 -13.32 -20.06
N ASP A 170 -17.96 -13.30 -20.26
CA ASP A 170 -18.77 -14.42 -20.74
C ASP A 170 -18.71 -15.68 -19.85
N ARG A 171 -18.26 -15.55 -18.58
CA ARG A 171 -18.26 -16.66 -17.61
C ARG A 171 -19.33 -16.46 -16.54
N PRO A 172 -20.01 -17.54 -16.13
CA PRO A 172 -20.90 -17.49 -14.98
C PRO A 172 -20.09 -17.34 -13.69
N VAL A 173 -20.54 -16.44 -12.83
CA VAL A 173 -19.97 -16.20 -11.50
C VAL A 173 -21.07 -16.17 -10.46
N THR A 174 -20.71 -16.55 -9.23
CA THR A 174 -21.54 -16.32 -8.05
C THR A 174 -20.71 -15.52 -7.05
N VAL A 175 -21.17 -14.30 -6.75
CA VAL A 175 -20.47 -13.38 -5.85
C VAL A 175 -21.39 -12.95 -4.72
N ILE A 176 -20.80 -12.60 -3.58
CA ILE A 176 -21.52 -12.06 -2.43
C ILE A 176 -20.98 -10.66 -2.15
N GLY A 177 -21.90 -9.73 -1.91
CA GLY A 177 -21.54 -8.38 -1.51
C GLY A 177 -22.67 -7.62 -0.86
N ARG A 178 -22.34 -6.43 -0.38
CA ARG A 178 -23.25 -5.48 0.24
C ARG A 178 -23.98 -4.70 -0.86
N PHE A 179 -25.30 -4.65 -0.79
CA PHE A 179 -26.13 -3.80 -1.64
C PHE A 179 -25.89 -2.31 -1.33
N ARG A 180 -25.63 -1.52 -2.38
CA ARG A 180 -25.31 -0.08 -2.29
C ARG A 180 -26.31 0.80 -3.05
N GLY A 181 -27.44 0.23 -3.45
CA GLY A 181 -28.45 0.91 -4.27
C GLY A 181 -27.91 1.24 -5.66
N ARG A 182 -28.49 2.24 -6.33
CA ARG A 182 -28.04 2.76 -7.62
C ARG A 182 -26.83 3.67 -7.45
N ASN A 183 -25.74 3.10 -6.93
CA ASN A 183 -24.49 3.79 -6.64
C ASN A 183 -24.65 4.98 -5.68
N LEU A 184 -25.49 4.85 -4.64
CA LEU A 184 -25.82 5.94 -3.69
C LEU A 184 -24.63 6.46 -2.88
N TYR A 185 -23.49 5.76 -2.94
CA TYR A 185 -22.25 6.09 -2.26
C TYR A 185 -21.11 6.47 -3.20
N GLY A 186 -21.34 6.49 -4.53
CA GLY A 186 -20.30 6.83 -5.50
C GLY A 186 -19.12 5.87 -5.48
N ASP A 187 -19.42 4.57 -5.31
CA ASP A 187 -18.45 3.47 -5.28
C ASP A 187 -17.89 3.18 -6.69
N LEU A 188 -18.66 3.46 -7.74
CA LEU A 188 -18.29 3.26 -9.16
C LEU A 188 -18.54 4.53 -10.01
N PRO A 189 -18.02 4.57 -11.25
CA PRO A 189 -18.44 5.54 -12.26
C PRO A 189 -19.94 5.52 -12.56
N GLU A 190 -20.37 6.33 -13.52
CA GLU A 190 -21.79 6.44 -13.92
C GLU A 190 -22.38 5.07 -14.28
N ALA A 191 -23.68 4.92 -14.03
CA ALA A 191 -24.39 3.68 -14.29
C ALA A 191 -24.34 3.29 -15.76
N PRO A 192 -24.30 1.99 -16.08
CA PRO A 192 -24.35 1.53 -17.47
C PRO A 192 -25.66 1.90 -18.16
N GLY A 193 -26.73 2.11 -17.39
CA GLY A 193 -28.01 2.60 -17.91
C GLY A 193 -28.82 1.52 -18.62
N THR A 194 -28.47 0.25 -18.40
CA THR A 194 -29.16 -0.93 -18.92
C THR A 194 -30.61 -0.99 -18.43
N SER A 195 -30.86 -0.59 -17.18
CA SER A 195 -32.19 -0.56 -16.58
C SER A 195 -32.35 0.51 -15.50
N GLN A 196 -33.60 0.77 -15.10
CA GLN A 196 -33.86 1.61 -13.93
C GLN A 196 -33.47 0.94 -12.61
N TYR A 197 -33.27 -0.38 -12.65
CA TYR A 197 -32.97 -1.19 -11.47
C TYR A 197 -31.48 -1.54 -11.32
N ASP A 198 -30.60 -1.03 -12.20
CA ASP A 198 -29.17 -1.25 -12.07
C ASP A 198 -28.69 -0.82 -10.68
N PHE A 199 -27.91 -1.69 -10.04
CA PHE A 199 -27.45 -1.44 -8.68
C PHE A 199 -26.00 -1.87 -8.48
N VAL A 200 -25.39 -1.33 -7.44
CA VAL A 200 -24.01 -1.63 -7.07
C VAL A 200 -23.96 -2.67 -5.95
N LEU A 201 -23.09 -3.65 -6.14
CA LEU A 201 -22.72 -4.63 -5.14
C LEU A 201 -21.25 -4.40 -4.72
N GLN A 202 -21.00 -4.26 -3.42
CA GLN A 202 -19.66 -3.95 -2.87
C GLN A 202 -19.15 -5.09 -1.99
N SER A 203 -17.91 -5.51 -2.19
CA SER A 203 -17.22 -6.44 -1.28
C SER A 203 -15.78 -5.98 -1.05
N GLY A 204 -15.42 -5.80 0.22
CA GLY A 204 -14.13 -5.20 0.60
C GLY A 204 -13.90 -3.85 -0.07
N ASN A 205 -12.84 -3.79 -0.86
CA ASN A 205 -12.34 -2.61 -1.58
C ASN A 205 -12.85 -2.52 -3.03
N ALA A 206 -13.66 -3.48 -3.48
CA ALA A 206 -14.16 -3.55 -4.83
C ALA A 206 -15.69 -3.40 -4.88
N ALA A 207 -16.17 -2.92 -6.01
CA ALA A 207 -17.58 -2.79 -6.31
C ALA A 207 -17.82 -3.19 -7.78
N ILE A 208 -19.02 -3.68 -8.06
CA ILE A 208 -19.43 -4.05 -9.43
C ILE A 208 -20.90 -3.67 -9.65
N TRP A 209 -21.22 -3.30 -10.88
CA TRP A 209 -22.61 -3.11 -11.31
C TRP A 209 -23.29 -4.47 -11.50
N VAL A 210 -24.54 -4.54 -11.06
CA VAL A 210 -25.42 -5.68 -11.30
C VAL A 210 -26.60 -5.19 -12.12
N VAL A 211 -26.85 -5.86 -13.24
CA VAL A 211 -27.86 -5.51 -14.25
C VAL A 211 -28.81 -6.68 -14.51
N ASP A 212 -29.81 -6.47 -15.36
CA ASP A 212 -30.82 -7.44 -15.80
C ASP A 212 -31.79 -8.01 -14.74
N LYS A 213 -31.59 -7.69 -13.46
CA LYS A 213 -32.58 -7.98 -12.41
C LYS A 213 -32.83 -6.81 -11.46
N GLU A 214 -34.10 -6.67 -11.10
CA GLU A 214 -34.51 -5.89 -9.92
C GLU A 214 -34.01 -6.60 -8.65
N PRO A 215 -33.48 -5.87 -7.63
CA PRO A 215 -32.97 -6.44 -6.38
C PRO A 215 -34.11 -6.93 -5.47
N ARG A 216 -34.79 -7.97 -5.93
CA ARG A 216 -35.90 -8.65 -5.26
C ARG A 216 -35.78 -10.16 -5.42
N GLY A 217 -36.37 -10.89 -4.49
CA GLY A 217 -36.44 -12.33 -4.52
C GLY A 217 -37.28 -12.85 -3.36
N ASP A 218 -37.07 -14.11 -2.99
CA ASP A 218 -37.84 -14.74 -1.93
C ASP A 218 -37.56 -14.08 -0.59
N GLY A 219 -38.58 -13.47 0.00
CA GLY A 219 -38.50 -12.82 1.32
C GLY A 219 -37.82 -11.44 1.32
N PHE A 220 -37.48 -10.86 0.17
CA PHE A 220 -36.90 -9.51 0.12
C PHE A 220 -37.26 -8.73 -1.15
N LYS A 221 -37.32 -7.40 -0.99
CA LYS A 221 -37.39 -6.43 -2.08
C LYS A 221 -36.67 -5.18 -1.61
N LEU A 222 -35.62 -4.78 -2.33
CA LEU A 222 -34.84 -3.59 -2.02
C LEU A 222 -35.16 -2.48 -3.01
N ASP A 223 -35.24 -1.25 -2.53
CA ASP A 223 -35.33 -0.07 -3.36
C ASP A 223 -33.93 0.49 -3.63
N VAL A 224 -33.58 0.59 -4.92
CA VAL A 224 -32.27 1.09 -5.38
C VAL A 224 -32.03 2.55 -5.04
N MET A 225 -33.08 3.32 -4.73
CA MET A 225 -33.00 4.72 -4.32
C MET A 225 -33.08 4.88 -2.79
N ALA A 226 -33.44 3.84 -2.05
CA ALA A 226 -33.64 3.91 -0.61
C ALA A 226 -32.35 3.60 0.14
N ARG A 227 -31.76 4.63 0.77
CA ARG A 227 -30.53 4.48 1.57
C ARG A 227 -30.69 3.50 2.74
N VAL A 228 -31.91 3.31 3.26
CA VAL A 228 -32.23 2.37 4.34
C VAL A 228 -32.06 0.90 3.93
N ASP A 229 -32.21 0.59 2.65
CA ASP A 229 -32.05 -0.79 2.13
C ASP A 229 -30.58 -1.12 1.84
N THR A 230 -29.72 -0.11 1.81
CA THR A 230 -28.28 -0.32 1.65
C THR A 230 -27.69 -0.97 2.90
N GLY A 231 -26.73 -1.90 2.74
CA GLY A 231 -26.23 -2.69 3.87
C GLY A 231 -26.75 -4.11 3.98
N ARG A 232 -27.84 -4.43 3.28
CA ARG A 232 -28.25 -5.83 3.04
C ARG A 232 -27.18 -6.55 2.22
N TRP A 233 -27.01 -7.84 2.47
CA TRP A 233 -26.06 -8.66 1.72
C TRP A 233 -26.82 -9.50 0.71
N LEU A 234 -26.33 -9.49 -0.52
CA LEU A 234 -26.88 -10.25 -1.63
C LEU A 234 -25.83 -11.21 -2.16
N GLN A 235 -26.25 -12.43 -2.42
CA GLN A 235 -25.59 -13.34 -3.34
C GLN A 235 -26.19 -13.11 -4.73
N VAL A 236 -25.30 -12.91 -5.70
CA VAL A 236 -25.66 -12.67 -7.11
C VAL A 236 -25.01 -13.76 -7.93
N THR A 237 -25.81 -14.50 -8.69
CA THR A 237 -25.33 -15.39 -9.74
C THR A 237 -25.67 -14.77 -11.09
N GLY A 238 -24.72 -14.75 -12.01
CA GLY A 238 -24.90 -14.12 -13.31
C GLY A 238 -23.72 -14.32 -14.25
N LEU A 239 -23.81 -13.73 -15.43
CA LEU A 239 -22.73 -13.69 -16.41
C LEU A 239 -21.94 -12.38 -16.24
N VAL A 240 -20.61 -12.43 -16.27
CA VAL A 240 -19.81 -11.21 -16.33
C VAL A 240 -19.87 -10.63 -17.75
N THR A 241 -20.25 -9.36 -17.84
CA THR A 241 -20.44 -8.61 -19.09
C THR A 241 -19.73 -7.25 -18.99
N GLY A 242 -19.85 -6.44 -20.05
CA GLY A 242 -19.19 -5.13 -20.14
C GLY A 242 -17.80 -5.25 -20.77
N ASP A 243 -16.88 -4.41 -20.33
CA ASP A 243 -15.51 -4.37 -20.84
C ASP A 243 -14.49 -4.00 -19.75
N GLU A 244 -13.24 -3.74 -20.15
CA GLU A 244 -12.17 -3.31 -19.25
C GLU A 244 -12.45 -1.94 -18.61
N GLN A 245 -13.28 -1.06 -19.20
CA GLN A 245 -13.60 0.25 -18.63
C GLN A 245 -14.68 0.16 -17.55
N LEU A 246 -15.72 -0.63 -17.81
CA LEU A 246 -16.83 -0.83 -16.89
C LEU A 246 -17.31 -2.30 -16.95
N VAL A 247 -16.97 -3.06 -15.92
CA VAL A 247 -17.40 -4.45 -15.77
C VAL A 247 -18.72 -4.53 -15.00
N GLU A 248 -19.56 -5.48 -15.42
CA GLU A 248 -20.92 -5.67 -14.91
C GLU A 248 -21.20 -7.17 -14.71
N ILE A 249 -22.22 -7.48 -13.91
CA ILE A 249 -22.80 -8.82 -13.82
C ILE A 249 -24.26 -8.77 -14.28
N ALA A 250 -24.55 -9.40 -15.42
CA ALA A 250 -25.90 -9.68 -15.87
C ALA A 250 -26.51 -10.79 -14.99
N ALA A 251 -27.32 -10.38 -14.00
CA ALA A 251 -27.79 -11.28 -12.96
C ALA A 251 -28.91 -12.21 -13.46
N THR A 252 -28.75 -13.50 -13.20
CA THR A 252 -29.79 -14.51 -13.43
C THR A 252 -30.51 -14.86 -12.12
N GLU A 253 -29.78 -14.88 -11.01
CA GLU A 253 -30.29 -15.23 -9.68
C GLU A 253 -29.83 -14.24 -8.61
N LEU A 254 -30.73 -13.95 -7.66
CA LEU A 254 -30.48 -13.08 -6.52
C LEU A 254 -31.04 -13.73 -5.26
N ALA A 255 -30.23 -13.79 -4.21
CA ALA A 255 -30.65 -14.23 -2.89
C ALA A 255 -30.15 -13.26 -1.82
N GLN A 256 -31.01 -12.88 -0.86
CA GLN A 256 -30.54 -12.17 0.32
C GLN A 256 -29.90 -13.18 1.28
N VAL A 257 -28.67 -12.88 1.68
CA VAL A 257 -27.89 -13.72 2.58
C VAL A 257 -27.53 -12.95 3.84
N GLU A 258 -27.12 -13.67 4.88
CA GLU A 258 -26.50 -13.05 6.04
C GLU A 258 -25.15 -12.45 5.65
N ARG A 259 -24.72 -11.43 6.40
CA ARG A 259 -23.39 -10.85 6.24
C ARG A 259 -22.36 -11.98 6.38
N PRO A 260 -21.50 -12.24 5.37
CA PRO A 260 -20.41 -13.18 5.52
C PRO A 260 -19.60 -12.78 6.73
N ALA A 261 -19.27 -13.76 7.58
CA ALA A 261 -18.26 -13.54 8.61
C ALA A 261 -17.04 -12.98 7.88
N ARG A 262 -16.59 -11.79 8.29
CA ARG A 262 -15.27 -11.32 7.86
C ARG A 262 -14.36 -12.44 8.32
N LEU A 263 -13.75 -13.18 7.38
CA LEU A 263 -12.61 -13.99 7.71
C LEU A 263 -11.70 -13.02 8.46
N ALA A 264 -11.53 -13.23 9.77
CA ALA A 264 -10.49 -12.50 10.48
C ALA A 264 -9.26 -12.65 9.58
N PRO A 265 -8.46 -11.59 9.35
CA PRO A 265 -7.16 -11.82 8.76
C PRO A 265 -6.58 -12.93 9.63
N THR A 266 -6.53 -14.15 9.07
CA THR A 266 -5.66 -15.16 9.62
C THR A 266 -4.38 -14.38 9.66
N LEU A 267 -3.80 -14.20 10.85
CA LEU A 267 -2.39 -13.92 10.92
C LEU A 267 -1.80 -15.10 10.15
N VAL A 268 -1.64 -14.91 8.84
CA VAL A 268 -0.68 -15.62 8.06
C VAL A 268 0.57 -15.18 8.78
N THR A 269 0.93 -15.96 9.80
CA THR A 269 2.32 -16.18 10.08
C THR A 269 2.77 -16.70 8.72
N GLU A 270 3.21 -15.79 7.85
CA GLU A 270 3.91 -16.19 6.66
C GLU A 270 4.93 -17.14 7.22
N ASP A 271 4.83 -18.41 6.85
CA ASP A 271 5.97 -19.29 6.93
C ASP A 271 7.00 -18.57 6.05
N ARG A 272 7.77 -17.66 6.67
CA ARG A 272 8.85 -16.92 6.07
C ARG A 272 9.81 -18.02 5.69
N ARG A 273 9.65 -18.54 4.48
CA ARG A 273 10.63 -19.45 3.91
C ARG A 273 11.90 -18.63 3.90
N LEU A 274 12.81 -18.98 4.80
CA LEU A 274 14.11 -18.35 4.90
C LEU A 274 14.72 -18.37 3.50
N GLY A 275 14.96 -17.18 2.94
CA GLY A 275 15.67 -17.08 1.68
C GLY A 275 17.14 -17.51 1.83
N PRO A 276 17.94 -17.45 0.77
CA PRO A 276 19.37 -17.76 0.86
C PRO A 276 20.06 -16.82 1.87
N SER A 277 21.10 -17.32 2.54
CA SER A 277 21.90 -16.51 3.47
C SER A 277 22.38 -15.23 2.80
N PRO A 278 22.21 -14.04 3.43
CA PRO A 278 22.80 -12.82 2.92
C PRO A 278 24.33 -12.90 2.96
N GLU A 279 24.98 -12.09 2.13
CA GLU A 279 26.42 -11.99 2.01
C GLU A 279 26.81 -10.50 1.90
N VAL A 280 28.02 -10.17 2.35
CA VAL A 280 28.62 -8.85 2.09
C VAL A 280 29.16 -8.84 0.68
N ILE A 281 28.57 -8.01 -0.19
CA ILE A 281 28.93 -7.92 -1.62
C ILE A 281 29.91 -6.78 -1.90
N PHE A 282 30.01 -5.81 -0.99
CA PHE A 282 30.92 -4.68 -1.13
C PHE A 282 31.32 -4.15 0.25
N SER A 283 32.58 -3.73 0.37
CA SER A 283 33.10 -3.07 1.56
C SER A 283 33.95 -1.85 1.19
N THR A 284 34.00 -0.88 2.10
CA THR A 284 34.95 0.23 2.05
C THR A 284 35.40 0.51 3.48
N PRO A 285 36.69 0.38 3.84
CA PRO A 285 37.82 -0.08 3.02
C PRO A 285 37.63 -1.49 2.42
N THR A 286 38.40 -1.81 1.39
CA THR A 286 38.43 -3.17 0.83
C THR A 286 39.34 -4.09 1.66
N PRO A 287 39.13 -5.42 1.60
CA PRO A 287 39.97 -6.36 2.34
C PRO A 287 41.44 -6.20 1.97
N ASP A 288 42.29 -6.24 2.99
CA ASP A 288 43.74 -6.06 2.90
C ASP A 288 44.19 -4.67 2.41
N ASP A 289 43.32 -3.66 2.45
CA ASP A 289 43.70 -2.28 2.19
C ASP A 289 44.78 -1.82 3.17
N THR A 290 45.70 -1.00 2.66
CA THR A 290 46.81 -0.43 3.43
C THR A 290 46.78 1.09 3.35
N ALA A 291 47.39 1.75 4.33
CA ALA A 291 47.44 3.20 4.43
C ALA A 291 46.04 3.86 4.48
N VAL A 292 45.06 3.18 5.06
CA VAL A 292 43.71 3.71 5.29
C VAL A 292 43.77 4.87 6.29
N ALA A 293 43.01 5.94 6.05
CA ALA A 293 42.96 7.08 6.95
C ALA A 293 42.47 6.67 8.35
N THR A 294 42.97 7.34 9.38
CA THR A 294 42.62 7.02 10.77
C THR A 294 41.17 7.40 11.14
N ASP A 295 40.54 8.29 10.36
CA ASP A 295 39.14 8.74 10.50
C ASP A 295 38.19 8.09 9.49
N VAL A 296 38.57 6.95 8.91
CA VAL A 296 37.81 6.29 7.84
C VAL A 296 36.40 5.89 8.29
N LEU A 297 35.41 6.14 7.42
CA LEU A 297 34.07 5.59 7.56
C LEU A 297 34.01 4.20 6.93
N ILE A 298 33.73 3.19 7.73
CA ILE A 298 33.63 1.80 7.26
C ILE A 298 32.19 1.56 6.76
N ARG A 299 32.05 1.00 5.55
CA ARG A 299 30.77 0.68 4.93
C ARG A 299 30.75 -0.74 4.41
N LEU A 300 29.67 -1.45 4.69
CA LEU A 300 29.44 -2.83 4.27
C LEU A 300 28.08 -2.90 3.57
N GLN A 301 28.05 -3.36 2.31
CA GLN A 301 26.82 -3.53 1.54
C GLN A 301 26.45 -5.01 1.45
N PHE A 302 25.17 -5.30 1.70
CA PHE A 302 24.64 -6.67 1.70
C PHE A 302 23.89 -7.00 0.42
N SER A 303 23.88 -8.29 0.06
CA SER A 303 23.09 -8.81 -1.07
C SER A 303 21.59 -8.71 -0.84
N ARG A 304 21.13 -8.61 0.41
CA ARG A 304 19.71 -8.64 0.82
C ARG A 304 19.39 -7.58 1.88
N ASP A 305 18.10 -7.39 2.11
CA ASP A 305 17.60 -6.56 3.20
C ASP A 305 17.85 -7.25 4.54
N MET A 306 18.40 -6.51 5.49
CA MET A 306 18.84 -7.00 6.80
C MET A 306 17.90 -6.52 7.91
N ASP A 307 17.85 -7.27 9.00
CA ASP A 307 17.19 -6.86 10.24
C ASP A 307 18.11 -5.91 11.02
N ASP A 308 17.70 -4.65 11.14
CA ASP A 308 18.48 -3.58 11.79
C ASP A 308 18.82 -3.91 13.25
N GLU A 309 17.84 -4.46 13.98
CA GLU A 309 18.01 -4.81 15.39
C GLU A 309 19.04 -5.94 15.58
N SER A 310 19.25 -6.78 14.56
CA SER A 310 20.18 -7.92 14.65
C SER A 310 21.66 -7.51 14.60
N PHE A 311 21.99 -6.26 14.23
CA PHE A 311 23.37 -5.76 14.27
C PHE A 311 23.84 -5.43 15.68
N GLU A 312 22.93 -5.11 16.60
CA GLU A 312 23.28 -4.80 17.99
C GLU A 312 23.87 -6.04 18.67
N GLY A 313 25.10 -5.92 19.17
CA GLY A 313 25.82 -7.01 19.83
C GLY A 313 26.41 -8.09 18.92
N ASN A 314 26.27 -7.98 17.59
CA ASN A 314 26.84 -8.94 16.63
C ASN A 314 27.87 -8.32 15.67
N VAL A 315 28.22 -7.04 15.85
CA VAL A 315 29.33 -6.37 15.17
C VAL A 315 30.44 -6.15 16.18
N GLU A 316 31.65 -6.54 15.80
CA GLU A 316 32.85 -6.41 16.64
C GLU A 316 33.96 -5.71 15.83
N VAL A 317 34.74 -4.86 16.49
CA VAL A 317 35.82 -4.08 15.88
C VAL A 317 37.04 -4.15 16.80
N ASP A 318 38.12 -4.77 16.31
CA ASP A 318 39.33 -5.00 17.10
C ASP A 318 40.61 -4.71 16.33
N TYR A 319 41.67 -4.43 17.06
CA TYR A 319 43.02 -4.43 16.50
C TYR A 319 43.57 -5.86 16.43
N LEU A 320 44.28 -6.16 15.34
CA LEU A 320 44.97 -7.43 15.18
C LEU A 320 45.98 -7.61 16.32
N GLY A 321 45.79 -8.66 17.12
CA GLY A 321 46.64 -8.99 18.26
C GLY A 321 46.26 -8.30 19.58
N ALA A 322 45.09 -7.64 19.65
CA ALA A 322 44.52 -7.15 20.90
C ALA A 322 44.33 -8.30 21.90
N GLN A 323 44.63 -8.04 23.18
CA GLN A 323 44.35 -8.96 24.28
C GLN A 323 43.01 -8.61 24.92
N VAL A 324 42.41 -9.57 25.65
CA VAL A 324 41.11 -9.39 26.33
C VAL A 324 41.11 -8.24 27.35
N ASP A 325 42.28 -7.83 27.83
CA ASP A 325 42.46 -6.70 28.76
C ASP A 325 42.71 -5.34 28.04
N ASP A 326 42.78 -5.32 26.71
CA ASP A 326 42.91 -4.07 25.96
C ASP A 326 41.59 -3.30 25.94
N GLU A 327 41.69 -1.96 25.91
CA GLU A 327 40.54 -1.08 25.85
C GLU A 327 39.78 -1.29 24.51
N PRO A 328 38.45 -1.54 24.56
CA PRO A 328 37.66 -1.84 23.37
C PRO A 328 37.58 -0.62 22.45
N VAL A 329 37.50 -0.86 21.14
CA VAL A 329 37.28 0.21 20.18
C VAL A 329 35.82 0.66 20.31
N GLU A 330 35.58 1.93 20.63
CA GLU A 330 34.23 2.49 20.68
C GLU A 330 33.76 2.88 19.27
N PHE A 331 32.56 2.42 18.90
CA PHE A 331 31.97 2.66 17.59
C PHE A 331 30.44 2.65 17.65
N ALA A 332 29.84 3.32 16.68
CA ALA A 332 28.41 3.31 16.40
C ALA A 332 28.11 2.64 15.06
N VAL A 333 26.99 1.94 14.99
CA VAL A 333 26.49 1.29 13.78
C VAL A 333 25.19 1.94 13.32
N GLU A 334 25.05 2.19 12.02
CA GLU A 334 23.81 2.66 11.40
C GLU A 334 23.53 1.83 10.15
N TYR A 335 22.40 1.09 10.14
CA TYR A 335 21.95 0.38 8.95
C TYR A 335 20.93 1.21 8.15
N ARG A 336 21.11 1.25 6.83
CA ARG A 336 20.17 1.90 5.91
C ARG A 336 19.54 0.87 4.97
N GLY A 337 18.38 0.36 5.37
CA GLY A 337 17.64 -0.68 4.63
C GLY A 337 17.42 -0.37 3.15
N ARG A 338 17.10 0.88 2.79
CA ARG A 338 16.87 1.29 1.40
C ARG A 338 18.02 0.94 0.44
N ASN A 339 19.26 1.01 0.94
CA ASN A 339 20.46 0.77 0.14
C ASN A 339 21.20 -0.50 0.55
N ARG A 340 20.72 -1.19 1.61
CA ARG A 340 21.36 -2.37 2.20
C ARG A 340 22.79 -2.12 2.66
N VAL A 341 23.04 -0.95 3.26
CA VAL A 341 24.38 -0.56 3.72
C VAL A 341 24.39 -0.39 5.23
N LEU A 342 25.35 -1.06 5.89
CA LEU A 342 25.75 -0.79 7.26
C LEU A 342 26.92 0.19 7.25
N SER A 343 26.82 1.25 8.04
CA SER A 343 27.91 2.20 8.28
C SER A 343 28.42 2.01 9.71
N VAL A 344 29.73 1.79 9.86
CA VAL A 344 30.39 1.71 11.16
C VAL A 344 31.22 2.99 11.32
N THR A 345 30.85 3.80 12.30
CA THR A 345 31.49 5.08 12.63
C THR A 345 32.25 4.92 13.92
N LEU A 346 33.55 5.22 13.90
CA LEU A 346 34.40 5.13 15.07
C LEU A 346 34.25 6.40 15.91
N GLU A 347 34.16 6.26 17.22
CA GLU A 347 34.03 7.41 18.12
C GLU A 347 35.38 8.13 18.30
N GLU A 348 36.47 7.37 18.29
CA GLU A 348 37.84 7.89 18.29
C GLU A 348 38.60 7.50 17.00
N PRO A 349 39.53 8.34 16.52
CA PRO A 349 40.39 7.98 15.39
C PRO A 349 41.20 6.71 15.65
N LEU A 350 41.37 5.89 14.62
CA LEU A 350 42.15 4.66 14.70
C LEU A 350 43.63 4.93 15.01
N ARG A 351 44.27 3.96 15.67
CA ARG A 351 45.73 3.93 15.86
C ARG A 351 46.43 3.94 14.51
N GLN A 352 47.48 4.73 14.37
CA GLN A 352 48.31 4.76 13.17
C GLN A 352 49.10 3.46 13.02
N TYR A 353 49.30 3.01 11.79
CA TYR A 353 50.07 1.80 11.45
C TYR A 353 49.58 0.53 12.18
N ALA A 354 48.29 0.44 12.41
CA ALA A 354 47.64 -0.68 13.06
C ALA A 354 46.74 -1.43 12.07
N THR A 355 46.61 -2.74 12.24
CA THR A 355 45.65 -3.55 11.49
C THR A 355 44.38 -3.67 12.31
N LEU A 356 43.25 -3.36 11.69
CA LEU A 356 41.90 -3.47 12.26
C LEU A 356 41.18 -4.64 11.61
N THR A 357 40.40 -5.36 12.40
CA THR A 357 39.46 -6.39 11.94
C THR A 357 38.06 -6.02 12.40
N VAL A 358 37.12 -5.99 11.46
CA VAL A 358 35.68 -5.84 11.71
C VAL A 358 35.03 -7.19 11.46
N THR A 359 34.39 -7.75 12.47
CA THR A 359 33.73 -9.06 12.42
C THR A 359 32.22 -8.88 12.46
N LEU A 360 31.53 -9.54 11.53
CA LEU A 360 30.08 -9.72 11.50
C LEU A 360 29.75 -11.15 11.95
N GLY A 361 29.12 -11.27 13.11
CA GLY A 361 28.75 -12.54 13.72
C GLY A 361 27.60 -13.27 13.03
N ASP A 362 27.39 -14.53 13.42
CA ASP A 362 26.31 -15.40 12.95
C ASP A 362 24.94 -15.09 13.58
N GLY A 363 24.87 -14.13 14.51
CA GLY A 363 23.62 -13.60 15.05
C GLY A 363 22.92 -12.57 14.15
N ILE A 364 23.58 -12.11 13.08
CA ILE A 364 23.00 -11.12 12.15
C ILE A 364 22.03 -11.80 11.18
N LEU A 365 20.85 -11.20 11.02
CA LEU A 365 19.74 -11.75 10.26
C LEU A 365 19.36 -10.88 9.06
N ALA A 366 18.91 -11.52 7.99
CA ALA A 366 18.12 -10.89 6.95
C ALA A 366 16.73 -10.53 7.49
N ALA A 367 16.02 -9.61 6.83
CA ALA A 367 14.66 -9.20 7.21
C ALA A 367 13.63 -10.37 7.20
N ASP A 368 13.95 -11.46 6.49
CA ASP A 368 13.16 -12.70 6.46
C ASP A 368 13.57 -13.72 7.54
N GLY A 369 14.62 -13.45 8.31
CA GLY A 369 15.18 -14.32 9.35
C GLY A 369 16.36 -15.19 8.91
N ALA A 370 16.80 -15.12 7.65
CA ALA A 370 17.94 -15.92 7.19
C ALA A 370 19.25 -15.42 7.79
N THR A 371 20.07 -16.32 8.32
CA THR A 371 21.34 -15.99 8.97
C THR A 371 22.42 -15.57 7.97
N LEU A 372 23.13 -14.48 8.28
CA LEU A 372 24.30 -13.99 7.55
C LEU A 372 25.44 -15.02 7.55
N VAL A 373 26.11 -15.16 6.40
CA VAL A 373 27.40 -15.86 6.37
C VAL A 373 28.43 -14.99 7.09
N SER A 374 28.97 -15.48 8.21
CA SER A 374 29.96 -14.76 9.03
C SER A 374 31.05 -14.15 8.16
N TYR A 375 31.34 -12.88 8.37
CA TYR A 375 32.24 -12.11 7.51
C TYR A 375 33.23 -11.32 8.36
N ALA A 376 34.49 -11.30 7.93
CA ALA A 376 35.53 -10.51 8.58
C ALA A 376 36.22 -9.62 7.54
N LEU A 377 36.26 -8.32 7.80
CA LEU A 377 37.02 -7.35 7.02
C LEU A 377 38.28 -7.01 7.79
N SER A 378 39.46 -7.14 7.17
CA SER A 378 40.73 -6.68 7.75
C SER A 378 41.39 -5.65 6.85
N PHE A 379 41.90 -4.57 7.44
CA PHE A 379 42.65 -3.51 6.73
C PHE A 379 43.65 -2.84 7.67
N SER A 380 44.62 -2.09 7.13
CA SER A 380 45.66 -1.42 7.90
C SER A 380 45.68 0.08 7.70
N THR A 381 45.82 0.82 8.81
CA THR A 381 45.83 2.28 8.83
C THR A 381 47.20 2.87 8.46
N GLY A 382 47.17 4.08 7.91
CA GLY A 382 48.35 4.89 7.59
C GLY A 382 48.72 5.86 8.71
N GLY A 383 49.65 6.76 8.42
CA GLY A 383 50.11 7.80 9.36
C GLY A 383 49.35 9.13 9.27
N SER A 384 48.20 9.16 8.61
CA SER A 384 47.41 10.38 8.34
C SER A 384 46.16 10.47 9.19
#